data_AF-U7Q304-F1
#
_entry.id   AF-U7Q304-F1
#
_cell.length_a   1.000
_cell.length_b   1.000
_cell.length_c   1.000
_cell.angle_alpha   90.00
_cell.angle_beta   90.00
_cell.angle_gamma   90.00
#
_symmetry.space_group_name_H-M   'P 1'
#
loop_
_entity.id
_entity.type
_entity.pdbx_description
1 polymer ?
#
loop_
_entity_poly.entity_id
_entity_poly.type
_entity_poly.pdbx_seq_one_letter_code
_entity_poly.pdbx_strand_id
1 'polypeptide(L)'
;MPSVKNPNKQSRNRVAARAATKRKQQAKSSADGRHKQDRVAKADTKRGARPGLLPTSGPRAPLSAKKQKKVIQRMTLALKRKMEANGGKLPDDVMADAKESAPVEEEMADADIQ
;
A
#
# COMPACT_ATOMS: atom_id res chain seq x y z
N MET A 1 2.28 -40.99 11.69
CA MET A 1 2.54 -42.41 11.53
C MET A 1 1.90 -42.82 10.21
N PRO A 2 2.51 -43.75 9.47
CA PRO A 2 1.80 -44.44 8.40
C PRO A 2 0.57 -45.16 8.98
N SER A 3 -0.44 -45.41 8.15
CA SER A 3 -1.61 -46.19 8.54
C SER A 3 -1.22 -47.66 8.68
N VAL A 4 -1.69 -48.35 9.72
CA VAL A 4 -1.45 -49.79 9.92
C VAL A 4 -2.03 -50.61 8.77
N LYS A 5 -3.19 -50.21 8.22
CA LYS A 5 -3.87 -50.92 7.12
C LYS A 5 -3.23 -50.69 5.75
N ASN A 6 -2.60 -49.52 5.55
CA ASN A 6 -2.00 -49.17 4.27
C ASN A 6 -0.77 -48.30 4.53
N PRO A 7 0.44 -48.86 4.52
CA PRO A 7 1.66 -48.13 4.85
C PRO A 7 1.97 -47.01 3.85
N ASN A 8 1.46 -47.10 2.62
CA ASN A 8 1.60 -46.06 1.60
C ASN A 8 0.72 -44.83 1.88
N LYS A 9 -0.25 -44.95 2.81
CA LYS A 9 -1.14 -43.86 3.21
C LYS A 9 -0.86 -43.42 4.63
N GLN A 10 -1.11 -42.14 4.88
CA GLN A 10 -1.01 -41.59 6.23
C GLN A 10 -2.14 -42.09 7.12
N SER A 11 -1.88 -42.24 8.41
CA SER A 11 -2.94 -42.56 9.36
C SER A 11 -3.98 -41.44 9.43
N ARG A 12 -5.25 -41.78 9.71
CA ARG A 12 -6.35 -40.81 9.86
C ARG A 12 -5.99 -39.70 10.85
N ASN A 13 -5.33 -40.05 11.95
CA ASN A 13 -4.86 -39.08 12.95
C ASN A 13 -3.86 -38.07 12.35
N ARG A 14 -2.91 -38.53 11.51
CA ARG A 14 -1.95 -37.63 10.85
C ARG A 14 -2.63 -36.69 9.85
N VAL A 15 -3.65 -37.16 9.13
CA VAL A 15 -4.45 -36.30 8.23
C VAL A 15 -5.21 -35.24 9.04
N ALA A 16 -5.85 -35.63 10.16
CA ALA A 16 -6.55 -34.70 11.04
C ALA A 16 -5.62 -33.63 11.62
N ALA A 17 -4.43 -34.00 12.11
CA ALA A 17 -3.43 -33.05 12.62
C ALA A 17 -2.93 -32.08 11.52
N ARG A 18 -2.71 -32.58 10.29
CA ARG A 18 -2.36 -31.73 9.14
C ARG A 18 -3.49 -30.78 8.76
N ALA A 19 -4.73 -31.23 8.77
CA ALA A 19 -5.87 -30.36 8.53
C ALA A 19 -6.00 -29.26 9.61
N ALA A 20 -5.80 -29.60 10.88
CA ALA A 20 -5.84 -28.63 11.98
C ALA A 20 -4.72 -27.56 11.87
N THR A 21 -3.50 -27.98 11.55
CA THR A 21 -2.37 -27.05 11.33
C THR A 21 -2.63 -26.14 10.12
N LYS A 22 -3.12 -26.69 9.00
CA LYS A 22 -3.50 -25.92 7.82
C LYS A 22 -4.60 -24.90 8.13
N ARG A 23 -5.67 -25.29 8.86
CA ARG A 23 -6.73 -24.36 9.29
C ARG A 23 -6.18 -23.23 10.16
N LYS A 24 -5.28 -23.53 11.10
CA LYS A 24 -4.63 -22.52 11.95
C LYS A 24 -3.78 -21.54 11.13
N GLN A 25 -3.05 -22.03 10.13
CA GLN A 25 -2.28 -21.19 9.21
C GLN A 25 -3.18 -20.32 8.32
N GLN A 26 -4.25 -20.91 7.77
CA GLN A 26 -5.24 -20.18 6.97
C GLN A 26 -5.89 -19.07 7.80
N ALA A 27 -6.33 -19.35 9.02
CA ALA A 27 -6.91 -18.36 9.91
C ALA A 27 -5.96 -17.17 10.19
N LYS A 28 -4.66 -17.44 10.39
CA LYS A 28 -3.64 -16.38 10.52
C LYS A 28 -3.53 -15.55 9.24
N SER A 29 -3.40 -16.21 8.08
CA SER A 29 -3.27 -15.52 6.79
C SER A 29 -4.53 -14.74 6.40
N SER A 30 -5.72 -15.21 6.77
CA SER A 30 -6.98 -14.51 6.58
C SER A 30 -7.09 -13.34 7.55
N ALA A 31 -6.68 -13.50 8.80
CA ALA A 31 -6.64 -12.39 9.76
C ALA A 31 -5.74 -11.26 9.26
N ASP A 32 -4.55 -11.59 8.75
CA ASP A 32 -3.61 -10.65 8.13
C ASP A 32 -4.15 -10.09 6.80
N GLY A 33 -4.83 -10.93 6.01
CA GLY A 33 -5.34 -10.61 4.68
C GLY A 33 -6.64 -9.82 4.64
N ARG A 34 -7.45 -9.82 5.70
CA ARG A 34 -8.67 -9.00 5.81
C ARG A 34 -8.39 -7.51 5.65
N HIS A 35 -7.16 -7.08 5.93
CA HIS A 35 -6.72 -5.70 5.79
C HIS A 35 -5.90 -5.47 4.52
N LYS A 36 -6.07 -6.29 3.46
CA LYS A 36 -5.29 -6.15 2.21
C LYS A 36 -5.43 -4.76 1.57
N GLN A 37 -6.66 -4.23 1.54
CA GLN A 37 -6.96 -2.87 1.06
C GLN A 37 -6.33 -1.82 2.00
N ASP A 38 -6.39 -2.07 3.31
CA ASP A 38 -5.84 -1.19 4.36
C ASP A 38 -4.42 -1.57 4.79
N ARG A 39 -3.59 -2.08 3.86
CA ARG A 39 -2.24 -2.53 4.20
C ARG A 39 -1.33 -1.35 4.46
N VAL A 40 -1.27 -0.97 5.72
CA VAL A 40 -0.25 -0.06 6.26
C VAL A 40 1.11 -0.75 6.19
N ALA A 41 2.13 -0.03 5.72
CA ALA A 41 3.49 -0.56 5.65
C ALA A 41 3.98 -1.01 7.04
N LYS A 42 4.75 -2.11 7.11
CA LYS A 42 5.29 -2.63 8.39
C LYS A 42 6.07 -1.58 9.20
N ALA A 43 6.71 -0.64 8.52
CA ALA A 43 7.43 0.46 9.17
C ALA A 43 6.46 1.43 9.87
N ASP A 44 5.32 1.72 9.25
CA ASP A 44 4.31 2.62 9.79
C ASP A 44 3.47 1.93 10.87
N THR A 45 3.21 0.62 10.76
CA THR A 45 2.52 -0.14 11.84
C THR A 45 3.33 -0.17 13.13
N LYS A 46 4.67 -0.28 13.04
CA LYS A 46 5.58 -0.14 14.19
C LYS A 46 5.50 1.25 14.84
N ARG A 47 5.11 2.26 14.08
CA ARG A 47 4.87 3.64 14.57
C ARG A 47 3.41 3.92 14.91
N GLY A 48 2.60 2.88 15.08
CA GLY A 48 1.22 2.96 15.53
C GLY A 48 0.18 3.16 14.43
N ALA A 49 0.56 3.19 13.15
CA ALA A 49 -0.43 3.27 12.07
C ALA A 49 -1.27 2.00 11.96
N ARG A 50 -2.57 2.17 11.70
CA ARG A 50 -3.58 1.12 11.57
C ARG A 50 -4.49 1.47 10.39
N PRO A 51 -5.32 0.55 9.88
CA PRO A 51 -6.40 0.90 8.97
C PRO A 51 -7.19 2.12 9.47
N GLY A 52 -7.26 3.18 8.66
CA GLY A 52 -7.92 4.45 9.02
C GLY A 52 -7.14 5.37 9.98
N LEU A 53 -5.97 4.96 10.50
CA LEU A 53 -5.16 5.76 11.42
C LEU A 53 -3.73 5.90 10.91
N LEU A 54 -3.33 7.16 10.66
CA LEU A 54 -1.99 7.51 10.23
C LEU A 54 -0.95 7.29 11.35
N PRO A 55 0.35 7.14 11.01
CA PRO A 55 1.40 6.95 12.02
C PRO A 55 1.50 8.15 12.96
N THR A 56 1.83 7.90 14.23
CA THR A 56 1.94 8.94 15.26
C THR A 56 3.24 9.73 15.19
N SER A 57 4.24 9.20 14.49
CA SER A 57 5.59 9.78 14.38
C SER A 57 6.27 9.43 13.06
N GLY A 58 7.30 10.21 12.70
CA GLY A 58 8.10 10.00 11.49
C GLY A 58 7.67 10.87 10.29
N PRO A 59 8.27 10.64 9.11
CA PRO A 59 8.10 11.51 7.94
C PRO A 59 6.73 11.37 7.28
N ARG A 60 6.03 10.25 7.52
CA ARG A 60 4.64 10.00 7.05
C ARG A 60 3.58 10.41 8.07
N ALA A 61 3.97 10.92 9.24
CA ALA A 61 3.01 11.39 10.23
C ALA A 61 2.28 12.63 9.71
N PRO A 62 0.98 12.78 9.99
CA PRO A 62 0.22 13.92 9.55
C PRO A 62 0.77 15.18 10.21
N LEU A 63 1.09 16.18 9.39
CA LEU A 63 1.47 17.48 9.89
C LEU A 63 0.25 18.19 10.48
N SER A 64 0.45 18.98 11.53
CA SER A 64 -0.58 19.89 12.03
C SER A 64 -1.06 20.84 10.92
N ALA A 65 -2.33 21.22 10.93
CA ALA A 65 -2.94 22.13 9.94
C ALA A 65 -2.11 23.42 9.74
N LYS A 66 -1.54 23.98 10.82
CA LYS A 66 -0.67 25.17 10.74
C LYS A 66 0.61 24.91 9.94
N LYS A 67 1.22 23.74 10.13
CA LYS A 67 2.43 23.33 9.40
C LYS A 67 2.11 23.03 7.94
N GLN A 68 1.00 22.35 7.67
CA GLN A 68 0.52 22.09 6.29
C GLN A 68 0.32 23.41 5.53
N LYS A 69 -0.40 24.37 6.12
CA LYS A 69 -0.59 25.71 5.55
C LYS A 69 0.73 26.41 5.24
N LYS A 70 1.71 26.35 6.16
CA LYS A 70 3.03 26.95 5.98
C LYS A 70 3.82 26.30 4.84
N VAL A 71 3.73 24.98 4.69
CA VAL A 71 4.38 24.24 3.59
C VAL A 71 3.76 24.64 2.25
N ILE A 72 2.42 24.65 2.16
CA ILE A 72 1.70 25.06 0.95
C ILE A 72 2.05 26.51 0.57
N GLN A 73 2.05 27.45 1.51
CA GLN A 73 2.42 28.84 1.25
C GLN A 73 3.86 29.00 0.73
N ARG A 74 4.80 28.22 1.28
CA ARG A 74 6.19 28.23 0.81
C ARG A 74 6.30 27.64 -0.60
N MET A 75 5.60 26.54 -0.88
CA MET A 75 5.57 25.92 -2.20
C MET A 75 4.96 26.87 -3.23
N THR A 76 3.82 27.51 -2.94
CA THR A 76 3.17 28.44 -3.87
C THR A 76 4.04 29.68 -4.12
N LEU A 77 4.71 30.21 -3.10
CA LEU A 77 5.64 31.32 -3.28
C LEU A 77 6.85 30.93 -4.14
N ALA A 78 7.42 29.74 -3.91
CA ALA A 78 8.53 29.25 -4.71
C ALA A 78 8.12 29.03 -6.18
N LEU A 79 6.92 28.51 -6.43
CA LEU A 79 6.38 28.35 -7.78
C LEU A 79 6.18 29.71 -8.47
N LYS A 80 5.62 30.72 -7.79
CA LYS A 80 5.48 32.07 -8.35
C LYS A 80 6.82 32.66 -8.77
N ARG A 81 7.84 32.56 -7.90
CA ARG A 81 9.21 33.03 -8.21
C ARG A 81 9.82 32.31 -9.41
N LYS A 82 9.60 30.99 -9.53
CA LYS A 82 10.04 30.22 -10.71
C LYS A 82 9.33 30.66 -11.98
N MET A 83 8.02 30.91 -11.92
CA MET A 83 7.25 31.41 -13.07
C MET A 83 7.68 32.81 -13.49
N GLU A 84 7.92 33.72 -12.54
CA GLU A 84 8.43 35.07 -12.83
C GLU A 84 9.81 35.02 -13.50
N ALA A 85 10.72 34.17 -13.02
CA ALA A 85 12.03 33.96 -13.64
C ALA A 85 11.93 33.36 -15.05
N ASN A 86 10.93 32.51 -15.30
CA ASN A 86 10.68 31.87 -16.60
C ASN A 86 9.75 32.70 -17.52
N GLY A 87 9.49 33.98 -17.21
CA GLY A 87 8.67 34.85 -18.05
C GLY A 87 7.18 34.50 -18.09
N GLY A 88 6.63 33.98 -16.99
CA GLY A 88 5.23 33.62 -16.83
C GLY A 88 4.88 32.19 -17.23
N LYS A 89 5.83 31.40 -17.73
CA LYS A 89 5.61 29.99 -18.05
C LYS A 89 5.82 29.12 -16.81
N LEU A 90 4.90 28.17 -16.59
CA LEU A 90 5.14 27.07 -15.64
C LEU A 90 6.41 26.33 -16.10
N PRO A 91 7.35 26.00 -15.20
CA PRO A 91 8.52 25.20 -15.58
C PRO A 91 8.03 23.87 -16.16
N ASP A 92 8.54 23.49 -17.34
CA ASP A 92 8.14 22.25 -18.02
C ASP A 92 8.35 21.02 -17.14
N ASP A 93 9.36 21.04 -16.26
CA ASP A 93 9.65 19.98 -15.29
C ASP A 93 8.46 19.67 -14.36
N VAL A 94 7.65 20.70 -14.00
CA VAL A 94 6.47 20.49 -13.14
C VAL A 94 5.35 19.78 -13.92
N MET A 95 5.30 19.96 -15.24
CA MET A 95 4.33 19.29 -16.11
C MET A 95 4.82 17.91 -16.55
N ALA A 96 6.13 17.70 -16.65
CA ALA A 96 6.73 16.39 -16.96
C ALA A 96 6.45 15.37 -15.85
N ASP A 97 6.66 15.73 -14.58
CA ASP A 97 6.32 14.88 -13.43
C ASP A 97 4.80 14.60 -13.36
N ALA A 98 3.97 15.58 -13.72
CA ALA A 98 2.52 15.38 -13.77
C ALA A 98 2.13 14.38 -14.86
N LYS A 99 2.81 14.40 -16.02
CA LYS A 99 2.55 13.47 -17.13
C LYS A 99 3.04 12.05 -16.83
N GLU A 100 4.16 11.87 -16.14
CA GLU A 100 4.65 10.53 -15.77
C GLU A 100 3.82 9.87 -14.66
N SER A 101 3.10 10.65 -13.86
CA SER A 101 2.20 10.11 -12.83
C SER A 101 0.75 9.87 -13.29
N ALA A 102 0.40 10.24 -14.53
CA ALA A 102 -0.84 9.78 -15.15
C ALA A 102 -0.65 8.30 -15.50
N PRO A 103 -1.30 7.36 -14.78
CA PRO A 103 -1.06 5.96 -14.99
C PRO A 103 -1.59 5.57 -16.37
N VAL A 104 -0.93 4.59 -16.97
CA VAL A 104 -1.22 3.87 -18.22
C VAL A 104 -2.56 3.10 -18.13
N GLU A 105 -3.58 3.68 -17.51
CA GLU A 105 -4.92 3.09 -17.35
C GLU A 105 -5.77 3.17 -18.63
N GLU A 106 -5.32 3.89 -19.67
CA GLU A 106 -6.08 3.95 -20.93
C GLU A 106 -5.75 2.85 -21.96
N GLU A 107 -4.62 2.14 -21.87
CA GLU A 107 -4.28 1.13 -22.90
C GLU A 107 -4.88 -0.27 -22.70
N MET A 108 -5.54 -0.54 -21.56
CA MET A 108 -6.17 -1.86 -21.33
C MET A 108 -7.69 -1.86 -21.60
N ALA A 109 -8.29 -0.73 -21.99
CA ALA A 109 -9.73 -0.65 -22.23
C ALA A 109 -10.14 -1.02 -23.67
N ASP A 110 -9.25 -0.91 -24.65
CA ASP A 110 -9.60 -1.12 -26.06
C ASP A 110 -9.28 -2.52 -26.63
N ALA A 111 -8.83 -3.46 -25.80
CA ALA A 111 -8.46 -4.80 -26.27
C ALA A 111 -9.53 -5.90 -26.08
N ASP A 112 -10.66 -5.63 -25.41
CA ASP A 112 -11.62 -6.69 -25.02
C ASP A 112 -13.09 -6.43 -25.45
N ILE A 113 -13.32 -5.66 -26.52
CA ILE A 113 -14.64 -5.55 -27.16
C ILE A 113 -14.54 -5.89 -28.65
N GLN A 114 -14.37 -7.17 -28.98
CA GLN A 114 -14.90 -7.84 -30.18
C GLN A 114 -14.70 -9.36 -30.12
#